data_AF-A0A8T1QEW1-F1
#
_entry.id   AF-A0A8T1QEW1-F1
#
_cell.length_a   1.000
_cell.length_b   1.000
_cell.length_c   1.000
_cell.angle_alpha   90.00
_cell.angle_beta   90.00
_cell.angle_gamma   90.00
#
_symmetry.space_group_name_H-M   'P 1'
#
loop_
_entity.id
_entity.type
_entity.pdbx_description
1 polymer ?
#
loop_
_entity_poly.entity_id
_entity_poly.type
_entity_poly.pdbx_seq_one_letter_code
_entity_poly.pdbx_strand_id
1 'polypeptide(L)' 'MMMKKIVVAMLVLCVFISHMDVVEPSAFDCYDACSTGCVQSNTRLMARCDRKCQIKCSPDSSTEAANLG' A
#
# COMPACT_ATOMS: atom_id res chain seq x y z
N MET A 1 11.14 -30.09 27.26
CA MET A 1 10.14 -30.23 26.17
C MET A 1 9.59 -28.89 25.67
N MET A 2 9.51 -27.85 26.52
CA MET A 2 8.96 -26.53 26.15
C MET A 2 9.80 -25.78 25.10
N MET A 3 11.13 -25.77 25.21
CA MET A 3 12.02 -25.13 24.21
C MET A 3 11.84 -25.70 22.80
N LYS A 4 11.67 -27.03 22.66
CA LYS A 4 11.43 -27.67 21.36
C LYS A 4 10.11 -27.19 20.73
N LYS A 5 9.06 -27.01 21.55
CA LYS A 5 7.77 -26.46 21.10
C LYS A 5 7.89 -25.00 20.67
N ILE A 6 8.68 -24.20 21.39
CA ILE A 6 8.95 -22.80 21.07
C ILE A 6 9.71 -22.69 19.73
N VAL A 7 10.73 -23.51 19.52
CA VAL A 7 11.49 -23.54 18.25
C VAL A 7 10.59 -23.93 17.09
N VAL A 8 9.74 -24.95 17.26
CA VAL A 8 8.78 -25.34 16.21
C VAL A 8 7.77 -24.22 15.93
N ALA A 9 7.23 -23.57 16.95
CA ALA A 9 6.30 -22.45 16.77
C ALA A 9 6.95 -21.25 16.04
N MET A 10 8.21 -20.95 16.35
CA MET A 10 8.99 -19.90 15.68
C MET A 10 9.23 -20.22 14.21
N LEU A 11 9.63 -21.45 13.89
CA LEU A 11 9.84 -21.87 12.49
C LEU A 11 8.54 -21.78 11.68
N VAL A 12 7.42 -22.21 12.26
CA VAL A 12 6.10 -22.10 11.64
C VAL A 12 5.74 -20.64 11.36
N LEU A 13 5.96 -19.74 12.33
CA LEU A 13 5.73 -18.30 12.17
C LEU A 13 6.60 -17.68 11.06
N CYS A 14 7.90 -18.01 11.02
CA CYS A 14 8.81 -17.54 9.97
C CYS A 14 8.35 -17.95 8.57
N VAL A 15 7.87 -19.19 8.39
CA VAL A 15 7.35 -19.68 7.11
C VAL A 15 6.11 -18.90 6.68
N PHE A 16 5.19 -18.59 7.62
CA PHE A 16 4.02 -17.77 7.33
C PHE A 16 4.39 -16.35 6.90
N ILE A 17 5.37 -15.73 7.58
CA ILE A 17 5.82 -14.36 7.24
C ILE A 17 6.52 -14.34 5.88
N SER A 18 7.32 -15.37 5.54
CA SER A 18 8.00 -15.45 4.24
C SER A 18 7.08 -15.64 3.04
N HIS A 19 5.83 -16.06 3.28
CA HIS A 19 4.81 -16.24 2.25
C HIS A 19 3.87 -15.03 2.11
N MET A 20 4.07 -13.99 2.92
CA MET A 20 3.39 -12.72 2.73
C MET A 20 4.12 -11.96 1.63
N ASP A 21 3.66 -12.10 0.39
CA ASP A 21 4.01 -11.13 -0.63
C ASP A 21 3.61 -9.75 -0.10
N VAL A 22 4.57 -8.84 -0.05
CA VAL A 22 4.28 -7.43 0.17
C VAL A 22 3.47 -7.01 -1.04
N VAL A 23 2.15 -6.99 -0.88
CA VAL A 23 1.26 -6.41 -1.87
C VAL A 23 1.62 -4.94 -1.90
N GLU A 24 2.44 -4.53 -2.86
CA GLU A 24 2.59 -3.12 -3.16
C GLU A 24 1.18 -2.58 -3.36
N PRO A 25 0.79 -1.52 -2.65
CA PRO A 25 -0.51 -0.92 -2.83
C PRO A 25 -0.62 -0.61 -4.31
N SER A 26 -1.53 -1.30 -5.00
CA SER A 26 -1.67 -1.11 -6.42
C SER A 26 -2.03 0.36 -6.66
N ALA A 27 -1.63 0.95 -7.79
CA ALA A 27 -1.99 2.34 -8.10
C ALA A 27 -3.52 2.56 -8.02
N PHE A 28 -4.30 1.48 -8.19
CA PHE A 28 -5.73 1.43 -7.97
C PHE A 28 -6.13 1.64 -6.50
N ASP A 29 -5.48 0.95 -5.55
CA ASP A 29 -5.72 1.14 -4.11
C ASP A 29 -5.37 2.56 -3.65
N CYS A 30 -4.27 3.12 -4.17
CA CYS A 30 -3.91 4.52 -3.90
C CYS A 30 -4.94 5.49 -4.47
N TYR A 31 -5.34 5.30 -5.73
CA TYR A 31 -6.27 6.20 -6.41
C TYR A 31 -7.66 6.14 -5.77
N ASP A 32 -8.16 4.94 -5.46
CA ASP A 32 -9.48 4.75 -4.84
C ASP A 32 -9.50 5.40 -3.45
N ALA A 33 -8.49 5.10 -2.61
CA ALA A 33 -8.34 5.74 -1.30
C ALA A 33 -8.22 7.27 -1.38
N CYS A 34 -7.57 7.81 -2.42
CA CYS A 34 -7.47 9.26 -2.62
C CYS A 34 -8.80 9.87 -3.10
N SER A 35 -9.48 9.21 -4.04
CA SER A 35 -10.71 9.71 -4.68
C SER A 35 -11.91 9.71 -3.72
N THR A 36 -11.94 8.82 -2.71
CA THR A 36 -12.95 8.88 -1.65
C THR A 36 -12.98 10.23 -0.92
N GLY A 37 -11.83 10.92 -0.82
CA GLY A 37 -11.73 12.27 -0.27
C GLY A 37 -12.18 13.40 -1.21
N CYS A 38 -12.48 13.08 -2.48
CA CYS A 38 -12.84 14.06 -3.51
C CYS A 38 -14.36 14.32 -3.61
N VAL A 39 -15.19 13.64 -2.81
CA VAL A 39 -16.65 13.79 -2.82
C VAL A 39 -17.05 15.21 -2.40
N GLN A 40 -17.48 16.01 -3.38
CA GLN A 40 -17.86 17.41 -3.19
C GLN A 40 -18.94 17.81 -4.21
N SER A 41 -19.87 18.69 -3.82
CA SER A 41 -20.97 19.15 -4.70
C SER A 41 -20.52 19.95 -5.92
N ASN A 42 -19.33 20.54 -5.86
CA ASN A 42 -18.76 21.31 -6.95
C ASN A 42 -17.94 20.41 -7.89
N THR A 43 -18.48 20.17 -9.08
CA THR A 43 -17.88 19.30 -10.10
C THR A 43 -16.48 19.74 -10.55
N ARG A 44 -16.20 21.06 -10.53
CA ARG A 44 -14.88 21.59 -10.89
C ARG A 44 -13.84 21.30 -9.81
N LEU A 45 -14.23 21.31 -8.54
CA LEU A 45 -13.34 20.95 -7.44
C LEU A 45 -13.12 19.44 -7.37
N MET A 46 -14.15 18.64 -7.64
CA MET A 46 -14.06 17.19 -7.74
C MET A 46 -13.05 16.78 -8.82
N ALA A 47 -13.19 17.30 -10.05
CA ALA A 47 -12.25 17.02 -11.15
C ALA A 47 -10.80 17.48 -10.85
N ARG A 48 -10.63 18.54 -10.05
CA ARG A 48 -9.31 19.01 -9.61
C ARG A 48 -8.68 18.07 -8.58
N CYS A 49 -9.50 17.54 -7.68
CA CYS A 49 -9.10 16.55 -6.69
C CYS A 49 -8.71 15.23 -7.37
N ASP A 50 -9.51 14.76 -8.33
CA ASP A 50 -9.20 13.55 -9.11
C ASP A 50 -7.88 13.66 -9.85
N ARG A 51 -7.59 14.81 -10.48
CA ARG A 51 -6.29 15.04 -11.14
C ARG A 51 -5.13 14.99 -10.13
N LYS A 52 -5.31 15.47 -8.91
CA LYS A 52 -4.28 15.36 -7.86
C LYS A 52 -4.06 13.91 -7.45
N CYS A 53 -5.13 13.11 -7.35
CA CYS A 53 -5.03 11.68 -7.06
C CYS A 53 -4.28 10.93 -8.17
N GLN A 54 -4.54 11.27 -9.44
CA GLN A 54 -3.79 10.71 -10.58
C GLN A 54 -2.30 11.01 -10.49
N ILE A 55 -1.92 12.26 -10.16
CA ILE A 55 -0.50 12.64 -10.03
C ILE A 55 0.14 11.92 -8.83
N LYS A 56 -0.53 11.92 -7.68
CA LYS A 56 -0.01 11.33 -6.43
C LYS A 56 0.15 9.82 -6.48
N CYS A 57 -0.74 9.15 -7.21
CA CYS A 57 -0.73 7.70 -7.36
C CYS A 57 -0.08 7.26 -8.68
N SER A 58 0.46 8.19 -9.47
CA SER A 58 1.21 7.85 -10.67
C SER A 58 2.50 7.13 -10.27
N PRO A 59 2.83 6.00 -10.91
CA PRO A 59 4.05 5.25 -10.61
C PRO A 59 5.33 6.06 -10.87
N ASP A 60 5.27 7.12 -11.68
CA ASP A 60 6.42 8.00 -11.92
C ASP A 60 6.74 8.94 -10.75
N SER A 61 5.76 9.17 -9.86
CA SER A 61 5.90 10.09 -8.72
C SER A 61 6.65 9.50 -7.52
N SER A 62 6.92 8.18 -7.53
CA SER A 62 7.62 7.45 -6.47
C SER A 62 9.13 7.27 -6.72
N THR A 63 9.70 7.94 -7.72
CA THR A 63 11.16 7.92 -7.99
C THR A 63 12.01 8.55 -6.88
N GLU A 64 11.40 9.17 -5.86
CA GLU A 64 12.10 9.71 -4.69
C GLU A 64 12.04 8.79 -3.44
N ALA A 65 11.26 7.70 -3.45
CA ALA A 65 11.14 6.80 -2.29
C ALA A 65 11.87 5.45 -2.44
N ALA A 66 12.31 5.08 -3.65
CA ALA A 66 12.94 3.79 -3.94
C ALA A 66 14.47 3.73 -3.69
N ASN A 67 15.07 4.77 -3.10
CA ASN A 67 16.51 4.78 -2.77
C ASN A 67 16.76 4.76 -1.26
N LEU A 68 16.14 3.81 -0.56
CA LEU A 68 16.66 3.27 0.71
C LEU A 68 16.45 1.76 0.71
N GLY A 69 17.30 1.08 -0.05
CA GLY A 69 17.66 -0.32 0.13
C GLY A 69 19.08 -0.40 0.67
#